data_AF-A0A8S9U3Z4-F1
#
_entry.id   AF-A0A8S9U3Z4-F1
#
_cell.length_a   1.000
_cell.length_b   1.000
_cell.length_c   1.000
_cell.angle_alpha   90.00
_cell.angle_beta   90.00
_cell.angle_gamma   90.00
#
_symmetry.space_group_name_H-M   'P 1'
#
loop_
_entity.id
_entity.type
_entity.pdbx_description
1 polymer ?
#
loop_
_entity_poly.entity_id
_entity_poly.type
_entity_poly.pdbx_seq_one_letter_code
_entity_poly.pdbx_strand_id
1 'polypeptide(L)'
;MRNIKTDHYVLEKLALAGVTGKTLTRDSKFKIFQKVKVDGWLKEEASTTTVWEHLGLHRLPITDVEKADELSTFVKYVTALNEKTKKIHYEKWPKLFEEGSREKLAAKSYILKKLKRNDVDRRIMLGVYM
;
A
#
# COMPACT_ATOMS: atom_id res chain seq x y z
N MET A 1 17.20 10.27 -5.91
CA MET A 1 17.31 11.25 -4.80
C MET A 1 16.03 11.16 -3.96
N ARG A 2 16.15 10.91 -2.65
CA ARG A 2 15.01 10.65 -1.76
C ARG A 2 14.21 11.92 -1.48
N ASN A 3 12.88 11.84 -1.63
CA ASN A 3 11.91 12.91 -1.36
C ASN A 3 11.65 13.13 0.15
N ILE A 4 12.66 12.93 1.01
CA ILE A 4 12.54 13.08 2.47
C ILE A 4 12.09 14.51 2.85
N LYS A 5 12.48 15.51 2.05
CA LYS A 5 12.09 16.91 2.28
C LYS A 5 10.60 17.17 2.11
N THR A 6 9.91 16.53 1.17
CA THR A 6 8.46 16.74 0.98
C THR A 6 7.64 16.02 2.03
N ASP A 7 8.05 14.82 2.43
CA ASP A 7 7.36 14.08 3.49
C ASP A 7 7.42 14.80 4.83
N HIS A 8 8.60 15.30 5.20
CA HIS A 8 8.77 16.11 6.41
C HIS A 8 8.01 17.43 6.32
N TYR A 9 8.06 18.12 5.18
CA TYR A 9 7.33 19.37 4.95
C TYR A 9 5.81 19.20 5.06
N VAL A 10 5.27 18.10 4.52
CA VAL A 10 3.84 17.78 4.62
C VAL A 10 3.48 17.42 6.06
N LEU A 11 4.30 16.65 6.77
CA LEU A 11 4.06 16.30 8.19
C LEU A 11 4.11 17.53 9.12
N GLU A 12 5.02 18.46 8.86
CA GLU A 12 5.18 19.73 9.56
C GLU A 12 3.99 20.67 9.28
N LYS A 13 3.58 20.81 8.01
CA LYS A 13 2.38 21.57 7.62
C LYS A 13 1.08 20.99 8.19
N LEU A 14 1.02 19.68 8.39
CA LEU A 14 -0.14 19.01 8.98
C LEU A 14 -0.11 18.98 10.51
N ALA A 15 0.94 19.53 11.16
CA ALA A 15 1.14 19.51 12.61
C ALA A 15 1.03 18.10 13.22
N LEU A 16 1.48 17.08 12.48
CA LEU A 16 1.47 15.67 12.92
C LEU A 16 2.76 15.29 13.66
N ALA A 17 3.73 16.20 13.76
CA ALA A 17 4.94 16.02 14.54
C ALA A 17 4.60 16.00 16.04
N GLY A 18 4.57 14.81 16.64
CA GLY A 18 4.40 14.62 18.09
C GLY A 18 3.12 13.91 18.52
N VAL A 19 2.24 13.53 17.60
CA VAL A 19 1.05 12.73 17.93
C VAL A 19 1.33 11.28 17.52
N THR A 20 1.47 10.39 18.49
CA THR A 20 1.67 8.94 18.26
C THR A 20 0.50 8.14 18.83
N GLY A 21 0.12 7.05 18.14
CA GLY A 21 -0.92 6.10 18.58
C GLY A 21 -2.32 6.31 17.97
N LYS A 22 -3.32 5.56 18.49
CA LYS A 22 -4.73 5.44 18.01
C LYS A 22 -5.47 6.78 17.77
N THR A 23 -4.97 7.89 18.31
CA THR A 23 -5.49 9.25 18.10
C THR A 23 -5.15 9.77 16.68
N LEU A 24 -4.03 9.33 16.11
CA LEU A 24 -3.55 9.74 14.78
C LEU A 24 -4.43 9.20 13.65
N THR A 25 -4.89 7.94 13.74
CA THR A 25 -5.69 7.30 12.68
C THR A 25 -7.13 7.82 12.57
N ARG A 26 -7.63 8.49 13.61
CA ARG A 26 -8.93 9.20 13.61
C ARG A 26 -8.81 10.65 13.16
N ASP A 27 -7.61 11.23 13.16
CA ASP A 27 -7.36 12.59 12.75
C ASP A 27 -7.56 12.75 11.23
N SER A 28 -8.36 13.75 10.84
CA SER A 28 -8.65 14.05 9.43
C SER A 28 -7.39 14.38 8.63
N LYS A 29 -6.36 14.95 9.26
CA LYS A 29 -5.09 15.31 8.62
C LYS A 29 -4.25 14.08 8.32
N PHE A 30 -4.28 13.06 9.17
CA PHE A 30 -3.63 11.78 8.87
C PHE A 30 -4.30 11.07 7.69
N LYS A 31 -5.64 11.11 7.60
CA LYS A 31 -6.36 10.59 6.42
C LYS A 31 -6.00 11.35 5.14
N ILE A 32 -5.83 12.67 5.22
CA ILE A 32 -5.36 13.49 4.09
C ILE A 32 -3.93 13.09 3.71
N PHE A 33 -3.03 12.92 4.69
CA PHE A 33 -1.66 12.47 4.44
C PHE A 33 -1.62 11.10 3.75
N GLN A 34 -2.40 10.13 4.23
CA GLN A 34 -2.53 8.82 3.59
C GLN A 34 -3.03 8.94 2.15
N LYS A 35 -4.02 9.80 1.89
CA LYS A 35 -4.54 10.02 0.54
C LYS A 35 -3.46 10.61 -0.38
N VAL A 36 -2.75 11.65 0.07
CA VAL A 36 -1.65 12.27 -0.71
C VAL A 36 -0.57 11.24 -1.06
N LYS A 37 -0.19 10.39 -0.10
CA LYS A 37 0.76 9.29 -0.33
C LYS A 37 0.25 8.27 -1.35
N VAL A 38 -0.99 7.80 -1.19
CA VAL A 38 -1.62 6.85 -2.11
C VAL A 38 -1.70 7.42 -3.52
N ASP A 39 -2.18 8.65 -3.68
CA ASP A 39 -2.30 9.32 -4.98
C ASP A 39 -0.92 9.50 -5.64
N GLY A 40 0.10 9.85 -4.85
CA GLY A 40 1.50 9.91 -5.31
C GLY A 40 1.99 8.57 -5.87
N TRP A 41 1.85 7.49 -5.10
CA TRP A 41 2.28 6.15 -5.53
C TRP A 41 1.48 5.62 -6.73
N LEU A 42 0.20 5.98 -6.88
CA LEU A 42 -0.59 5.64 -8.05
C LEU A 42 -0.14 6.38 -9.30
N LYS A 43 0.32 7.64 -9.16
CA LYS A 43 0.87 8.44 -10.25
C LYS A 43 2.23 7.94 -10.70
N GLU A 44 3.07 7.53 -9.75
CA GLU A 44 4.40 6.96 -9.99
C GLU A 44 4.36 5.51 -10.50
N GLU A 45 3.18 4.88 -10.55
CA GLU A 45 3.02 3.45 -10.84
C GLU A 45 3.91 2.57 -9.95
N ALA A 46 4.05 2.97 -8.69
CA ALA A 46 4.86 2.25 -7.72
C ALA A 46 4.39 0.80 -7.61
N SER A 47 5.31 -0.16 -7.49
CA SER A 47 4.88 -1.53 -7.21
C SER A 47 4.39 -1.63 -5.77
N THR A 48 3.54 -2.61 -5.50
CA THR A 48 3.18 -2.97 -4.12
C THR A 48 4.39 -3.38 -3.26
N THR A 49 5.56 -3.69 -3.85
CA THR A 49 6.86 -3.82 -3.14
C THR A 49 7.36 -2.50 -2.63
N THR A 50 7.51 -1.55 -3.53
CA THR A 50 8.00 -0.23 -3.19
C THR A 50 7.14 0.40 -2.09
N VAL A 51 5.81 0.25 -2.18
CA VAL A 51 4.91 0.79 -1.14
C VAL A 51 5.07 0.06 0.20
N TRP A 52 5.17 -1.28 0.20
CA TRP A 52 5.42 -2.06 1.42
C TRP A 52 6.74 -1.67 2.11
N GLU A 53 7.79 -1.42 1.32
CA GLU A 53 9.09 -0.98 1.81
C GLU A 53 9.09 0.46 2.33
N HIS A 54 8.46 1.38 1.60
CA HIS A 54 8.29 2.78 2.01
C HIS A 54 7.51 2.91 3.32
N LEU A 55 6.57 1.99 3.57
CA LEU A 55 5.83 1.89 4.82
C LEU A 55 6.60 1.16 5.94
N GLY A 56 7.81 0.65 5.67
CA GLY A 56 8.62 -0.03 6.67
C GLY A 56 8.11 -1.41 7.10
N LEU A 57 7.04 -1.93 6.48
CA LEU A 57 6.39 -3.19 6.87
C LEU A 57 7.30 -4.41 6.74
N HIS A 58 8.33 -4.34 5.87
CA HIS A 58 9.35 -5.40 5.71
C HIS A 58 10.24 -5.60 6.94
N ARG A 59 10.26 -4.63 7.87
CA ARG A 59 11.10 -4.68 9.09
C ARG A 59 10.38 -5.27 10.28
N LEU A 60 9.07 -5.51 10.15
CA LEU A 60 8.23 -6.00 11.22
C LEU A 60 8.03 -7.52 11.04
N PRO A 61 8.02 -8.30 12.14
CA PRO A 61 7.51 -9.66 12.08
C PRO A 61 6.02 -9.63 11.73
N ILE A 62 5.52 -10.70 11.13
CA ILE A 62 4.15 -10.73 10.57
C ILE A 62 3.07 -10.45 11.63
N THR A 63 3.27 -10.90 12.87
CA THR A 63 2.37 -10.68 14.00
C THR A 63 2.22 -9.21 14.39
N ASP A 64 3.20 -8.38 14.01
CA ASP A 64 3.23 -6.95 14.30
C ASP A 64 2.77 -6.14 13.08
N VAL A 65 3.00 -6.64 11.86
CA VAL A 65 2.45 -6.08 10.63
C VAL A 65 0.93 -5.95 10.72
N GLU A 66 0.24 -6.97 11.24
CA GLU A 66 -1.23 -6.96 11.39
C GLU A 66 -1.75 -5.85 12.32
N LYS A 67 -0.90 -5.36 13.22
CA LYS A 67 -1.24 -4.32 14.20
C LYS A 67 -0.71 -2.94 13.80
N ALA A 68 0.14 -2.87 12.78
CA ALA A 68 0.76 -1.64 12.32
C ALA A 68 -0.28 -0.71 11.67
N ASP A 69 -0.27 0.56 12.04
CA ASP A 69 -1.15 1.58 11.45
C ASP A 69 -0.86 1.74 9.94
N GLU A 70 0.38 1.49 9.53
CA GLU A 70 0.88 1.51 8.17
C GLU A 70 0.22 0.46 7.27
N LEU A 71 -0.21 -0.69 7.83
CA LEU A 71 -0.95 -1.70 7.07
C LEU A 71 -2.25 -1.12 6.53
N SER A 72 -2.91 -0.22 7.26
CA SER A 72 -4.12 0.46 6.78
C SER A 72 -3.87 1.30 5.53
N THR A 73 -2.70 1.96 5.46
CA THR A 73 -2.26 2.74 4.29
C THR A 73 -1.98 1.81 3.11
N PHE A 74 -1.32 0.67 3.35
CA PHE A 74 -1.07 -0.35 2.34
C PHE A 74 -2.37 -0.91 1.75
N VAL A 75 -3.36 -1.23 2.60
CA VAL A 75 -4.67 -1.72 2.17
C VAL A 75 -5.38 -0.70 1.29
N LYS A 76 -5.35 0.60 1.66
CA LYS A 76 -5.91 1.68 0.84
C LYS A 76 -5.23 1.77 -0.53
N TYR A 77 -3.90 1.67 -0.56
CA TYR A 77 -3.15 1.68 -1.81
C TYR A 77 -3.53 0.50 -2.72
N VAL A 78 -3.50 -0.73 -2.20
CA VAL A 78 -3.85 -1.94 -2.98
C VAL A 78 -5.29 -1.87 -3.50
N THR A 79 -6.21 -1.32 -2.71
CA THR A 79 -7.61 -1.12 -3.10
C THR A 79 -7.71 -0.14 -4.27
N ALA A 80 -7.09 1.03 -4.16
CA ALA A 80 -7.11 2.04 -5.22
C ALA A 80 -6.39 1.57 -6.49
N LEU A 81 -5.29 0.83 -6.34
CA LEU A 81 -4.57 0.23 -7.45
C LEU A 81 -5.42 -0.81 -8.19
N ASN A 82 -6.12 -1.69 -7.45
CA ASN A 82 -7.05 -2.67 -8.03
C ASN A 82 -8.23 -2.01 -8.79
N GLU A 83 -8.69 -0.84 -8.37
CA GLU A 83 -9.67 -0.08 -9.14
C GLU A 83 -9.05 0.49 -10.42
N LYS A 84 -7.81 1.00 -10.35
CA LYS A 84 -7.08 1.50 -11.52
C LYS A 84 -6.82 0.39 -12.55
N THR A 85 -6.56 -0.86 -12.11
CA THR A 85 -6.29 -1.98 -13.03
C THR A 85 -7.47 -2.34 -13.93
N LYS A 86 -8.70 -1.95 -13.60
CA LYS A 86 -9.87 -2.10 -14.51
C LYS A 86 -9.68 -1.38 -15.85
N LYS A 87 -8.77 -0.41 -15.92
CA LYS A 87 -8.44 0.36 -17.13
C LYS A 87 -7.06 0.01 -17.72
N ILE A 88 -6.38 -1.00 -17.16
CA ILE A 88 -5.01 -1.38 -17.54
C ILE A 88 -5.04 -2.81 -18.07
N HIS A 89 -4.34 -3.06 -19.18
CA HIS A 89 -4.19 -4.40 -19.75
C HIS A 89 -3.56 -5.37 -18.73
N TYR A 90 -4.03 -6.62 -18.69
CA TYR A 90 -3.69 -7.57 -17.65
C TYR A 90 -2.20 -7.93 -17.58
N GLU A 91 -1.50 -7.86 -18.71
CA GLU A 91 -0.05 -8.10 -18.81
C GLU A 91 0.79 -7.12 -17.97
N LYS A 92 0.24 -5.94 -17.63
CA LYS A 92 0.92 -4.97 -16.78
C LYS A 92 0.67 -5.20 -15.28
N TRP A 93 -0.30 -6.03 -14.92
CA TRP A 93 -0.65 -6.27 -13.52
C TRP A 93 0.47 -6.95 -12.72
N PRO A 94 1.19 -7.97 -13.24
CA PRO A 94 2.25 -8.62 -12.47
C PRO A 94 3.33 -7.62 -12.02
N LYS A 95 3.78 -6.73 -12.89
CA LYS A 95 4.76 -5.67 -12.53
C LYS A 95 4.32 -4.79 -11.35
N LEU A 96 3.01 -4.64 -11.13
CA LEU A 96 2.44 -3.84 -10.04
C LEU A 96 2.23 -4.68 -8.76
N PHE A 97 2.00 -5.99 -8.88
CA PHE A 97 1.48 -6.85 -7.81
C PHE A 97 2.32 -8.11 -7.47
N GLU A 98 3.12 -8.65 -8.38
CA GLU A 98 3.76 -9.98 -8.31
C GLU A 98 4.87 -10.07 -7.27
N GLU A 99 5.67 -9.02 -7.12
CA GLU A 99 6.89 -9.12 -6.33
C GLU A 99 6.67 -9.26 -4.81
N GLY A 100 7.60 -9.95 -4.14
CA GLY A 100 7.78 -9.91 -2.68
C GLY A 100 7.82 -11.27 -1.99
N SER A 101 8.03 -11.24 -0.68
CA SER A 101 8.06 -12.44 0.17
C SER A 101 6.70 -13.13 0.28
N ARG A 102 6.66 -14.38 0.76
CA ARG A 102 5.42 -15.16 0.95
C ARG A 102 4.39 -14.42 1.79
N GLU A 103 4.83 -13.71 2.83
CA GLU A 103 3.99 -12.94 3.75
C GLU A 103 3.28 -11.80 3.01
N LYS A 104 4.03 -11.11 2.16
CA LYS A 104 3.51 -10.02 1.34
C LYS A 104 2.54 -10.51 0.27
N LEU A 105 2.82 -11.66 -0.34
CA LEU A 105 1.88 -12.33 -1.25
C LEU A 105 0.59 -12.74 -0.54
N ALA A 106 0.67 -13.26 0.69
CA ALA A 106 -0.49 -13.61 1.50
C ALA A 106 -1.36 -12.38 1.84
N ALA A 107 -0.74 -11.27 2.26
CA ALA A 107 -1.45 -10.03 2.55
C ALA A 107 -2.18 -9.49 1.31
N LYS A 108 -1.52 -9.46 0.14
CA LYS A 108 -2.14 -9.05 -1.13
C LYS A 108 -3.29 -9.97 -1.53
N SER A 109 -3.07 -11.28 -1.45
CA SER A 109 -4.09 -12.29 -1.78
C SER A 109 -5.35 -12.12 -0.92
N TYR A 110 -5.17 -11.91 0.40
CA TYR A 110 -6.26 -11.64 1.33
C TYR A 110 -7.06 -10.38 0.96
N ILE A 111 -6.35 -9.27 0.67
CA ILE A 111 -6.99 -8.01 0.26
C ILE A 111 -7.77 -8.19 -1.04
N LEU A 112 -7.15 -8.78 -2.08
CA LEU A 112 -7.79 -9.00 -3.37
C LEU A 112 -9.01 -9.92 -3.28
N LYS A 113 -8.96 -10.95 -2.43
CA LYS A 113 -10.11 -11.81 -2.13
C LYS A 113 -11.25 -11.02 -1.48
N LYS A 114 -10.95 -10.14 -0.50
CA LYS A 114 -11.95 -9.24 0.11
C LYS A 114 -12.56 -8.26 -0.90
N LEU A 115 -11.78 -7.81 -1.88
CA LEU A 115 -12.25 -6.98 -3.00
C LEU A 115 -13.02 -7.77 -4.07
N LYS A 116 -13.32 -9.05 -3.81
CA LYS A 116 -14.07 -9.96 -4.71
C LYS A 116 -13.42 -10.12 -6.08
N ARG A 117 -12.09 -9.99 -6.18
CA ARG A 117 -11.36 -10.29 -7.42
C ARG A 117 -11.37 -11.80 -7.66
N ASN A 118 -11.71 -12.21 -8.88
CA ASN A 118 -11.79 -13.62 -9.26
C ASN A 118 -10.42 -14.30 -9.21
N ASP A 119 -10.41 -15.62 -9.13
CA ASP A 119 -9.20 -16.41 -8.89
C ASP A 119 -8.18 -16.29 -10.03
N VAL A 120 -8.61 -16.21 -11.29
CA VAL A 120 -7.73 -16.07 -12.46
C VAL A 120 -7.00 -14.72 -12.42
N ASP A 121 -7.73 -13.64 -12.21
CA ASP A 121 -7.16 -12.30 -12.10
C ASP A 121 -6.18 -12.20 -10.93
N ARG A 122 -6.53 -12.79 -9.78
CA ARG A 122 -5.62 -12.81 -8.61
C ARG A 122 -4.31 -13.54 -8.94
N ARG A 123 -4.37 -14.66 -9.67
CA ARG A 123 -3.16 -15.40 -10.08
C ARG A 123 -2.28 -14.58 -11.01
N ILE A 124 -2.88 -13.95 -12.02
CA ILE A 124 -2.17 -13.06 -12.95
C ILE A 124 -1.55 -11.88 -12.19
N MET A 125 -2.32 -11.19 -11.34
CA MET A 125 -1.81 -10.09 -10.53
C MET A 125 -0.63 -10.53 -9.67
N LEU A 126 -0.73 -11.69 -9.00
CA LEU A 126 0.31 -12.15 -8.09
C LEU A 126 1.46 -12.91 -8.79
N GLY A 127 1.42 -13.07 -10.12
CA GLY A 127 2.39 -13.87 -10.88
C GLY A 127 2.49 -15.35 -10.43
N VAL A 128 1.43 -15.88 -9.84
CA VAL A 128 1.38 -17.27 -9.38
C VAL A 128 0.79 -18.12 -10.49
N TYR A 129 1.65 -18.56 -11.39
CA TYR A 129 1.34 -19.56 -12.42
C TYR A 129 1.56 -20.96 -11.80
N MET A 130 0.54 -21.81 -11.85
CA MET A 130 0.65 -23.24 -11.51
C MET A 130 1.10 -24.02 -12.72
#